data_AF-A0A947GYD8-F1
#
_entry.id   AF-A0A947GYD8-F1
#
_cell.length_a   1.000
_cell.length_b   1.000
_cell.length_c   1.000
_cell.angle_alpha   90.00
_cell.angle_beta   90.00
_cell.angle_gamma   90.00
#
_symmetry.space_group_name_H-M   'P 1'
#
loop_
_entity.id
_entity.type
_entity.pdbx_description
1 polymer ?
#
loop_
_entity_poly.entity_id
_entity_poly.type
_entity_poly.pdbx_seq_one_letter_code
_entity_poly.pdbx_strand_id
1 'polypeptide(L)' 'MRVSDQVVALNFGRKIADGTPAEVQSNADVIKAYLGTEA' A
#
# COMPACT_ATOMS: atom_id res chain seq x y z
N MET A 1 -10.36 9.92 11.00
CA MET A 1 -10.35 10.94 9.94
C MET A 1 -9.66 10.32 8.72
N ARG A 2 -10.34 10.20 7.57
CA ARG A 2 -9.75 9.72 6.31
C ARG A 2 -9.35 10.95 5.50
N VAL A 3 -8.07 11.06 5.14
CA VAL A 3 -7.53 12.22 4.39
C VAL A 3 -7.70 12.04 2.87
N SER A 4 -7.66 10.79 2.40
CA SER A 4 -7.76 10.44 0.99
C SER A 4 -8.80 9.35 0.76
N ASP A 5 -9.55 9.46 -0.34
CA ASP A 5 -10.49 8.44 -0.81
C ASP A 5 -9.80 7.34 -1.62
N GLN A 6 -8.64 7.65 -2.21
CA GLN A 6 -7.90 6.80 -3.14
C GLN A 6 -6.39 6.96 -2.90
N VAL A 7 -5.63 5.87 -3.02
CA VAL A 7 -4.20 5.78 -2.71
C VAL A 7 -3.51 4.90 -3.75
N VAL A 8 -2.31 5.30 -4.14
CA VAL A 8 -1.40 4.52 -5.00
C VAL A 8 -0.10 4.27 -4.25
N ALA A 9 0.35 3.01 -4.21
CA ALA A 9 1.62 2.61 -3.61
C ALA A 9 2.67 2.28 -4.69
N LEU A 10 3.90 2.77 -4.52
CA LEU A 10 4.98 2.68 -5.51
C LEU A 10 6.27 2.07 -4.92
N ASN A 11 6.63 0.86 -5.31
CA ASN A 11 7.92 0.28 -4.93
C ASN A 11 8.97 0.54 -6.02
N PHE A 12 10.06 1.24 -5.69
CA PHE A 12 11.14 1.61 -6.63
C PHE A 12 10.63 2.18 -7.98
N GLY A 13 9.66 3.10 -7.91
CA GLY A 13 9.08 3.74 -9.10
C GLY A 13 8.08 2.88 -9.88
N ARG A 14 7.73 1.68 -9.39
CA ARG A 14 6.71 0.81 -9.99
C ARG A 14 5.47 0.76 -9.12
N LYS A 15 4.29 0.89 -9.74
CA LYS A 15 3.01 0.77 -9.05
C LYS A 15 2.80 -0.67 -8.57
N ILE A 16 2.46 -0.82 -7.30
CA ILE A 16 2.20 -2.13 -6.67
C ILE A 16 0.78 -2.25 -6.11
N ALA A 17 0.10 -1.13 -5.79
CA ALA A 17 -1.30 -1.12 -5.39
C ALA A 17 -1.97 0.21 -5.74
N ASP A 18 -3.28 0.17 -5.91
CA ASP A 18 -4.14 1.28 -6.33
C ASP A 18 -5.57 0.99 -5.84
N GLY A 19 -6.15 1.87 -5.01
CA GLY A 19 -7.48 1.66 -4.44
C GLY A 19 -7.76 2.52 -3.21
N THR A 20 -8.77 2.15 -2.44
CA THR A 20 -9.05 2.81 -1.15
C THR A 20 -7.91 2.57 -0.15
N PRO A 21 -7.75 3.42 0.87
CA PRO A 21 -6.74 3.21 1.89
C PRO A 21 -6.80 1.82 2.54
N ALA A 22 -7.98 1.24 2.72
CA ALA A 22 -8.15 -0.08 3.35
C ALA A 22 -7.67 -1.21 2.43
N GLU A 23 -7.96 -1.12 1.13
CA GLU A 23 -7.50 -2.09 0.13
C GLU A 23 -5.98 -2.02 -0.03
N VAL A 24 -5.40 -0.82 -0.09
CA VAL A 24 -3.95 -0.66 -0.22
C VAL A 24 -3.20 -1.14 1.01
N GLN A 25 -3.71 -0.88 2.22
CA GLN A 25 -3.09 -1.33 3.47
C GLN A 25 -3.08 -2.86 3.63
N SER A 26 -4.10 -3.56 3.11
CA SER A 26 -4.20 -5.02 3.17
C SER A 26 -3.49 -5.73 2.02
N ASN A 27 -2.92 -4.98 1.07
CA ASN A 27 -2.22 -5.55 -0.07
C ASN A 27 -0.87 -6.18 0.35
N ALA A 28 -0.68 -7.46 0.03
CA ALA A 28 0.51 -8.21 0.42
C ALA A 28 1.83 -7.64 -0.15
N ASP A 29 1.81 -7.10 -1.38
CA ASP A 29 3.00 -6.47 -1.98
C ASP A 29 3.35 -5.16 -1.28
N VAL A 30 2.35 -4.40 -0.82
CA VAL A 30 2.54 -3.17 -0.04
C VAL A 30 3.14 -3.50 1.32
N ILE A 31 2.59 -4.48 2.03
CA ILE A 31 3.09 -4.93 3.33
C ILE A 31 4.55 -5.37 3.19
N LYS A 32 4.84 -6.24 2.21
CA LYS A 32 6.20 -6.73 1.96
C LYS A 32 7.19 -5.61 1.62
N ALA A 33 6.77 -4.61 0.83
CA ALA A 33 7.65 -3.54 0.36
C ALA A 33 7.93 -2.46 1.42
N TYR A 34 6.98 -2.16 2.32
CA TYR A 34 7.06 -1.00 3.22
C TYR A 34 7.07 -1.33 4.70
N LEU A 35 6.40 -2.41 5.11
CA LEU A 35 6.30 -2.82 6.50
C LEU A 35 7.28 -3.96 6.83
N GLY A 36 7.71 -4.69 5.80
CA GLY A 36 8.47 -5.92 5.95
C GLY A 36 7.59 -7.05 6.47
N THR A 37 8.19 -8.24 6.59
CA THR A 37 7.63 -9.31 7.42
C THR A 37 8.29 -9.16 8.79
N GLU A 38 7.58 -8.64 9.79
CA GLU A 38 8.08 -8.68 11.16
C GLU A 38 8.45 -10.14 11.53
N ALA A 39 9.60 -10.29 12.20
CA ALA A 39 10.03 -11.55 12.80
C ALA A 39 9.25 -11.84 14.09
#